data_AF-A0A2W4TQG7-F1
#
_entry.id   AF-A0A2W4TQG7-F1
#
_cell.length_a   1.000
_cell.length_b   1.000
_cell.length_c   1.000
_cell.angle_alpha   90.00
_cell.angle_beta   90.00
_cell.angle_gamma   90.00
#
_symmetry.space_group_name_H-M   'P 1'
#
loop_
_entity.id
_entity.type
_entity.pdbx_description
1 polymer ?
#
loop_
_entity_poly.entity_id
_entity_poly.type
_entity_poly.pdbx_seq_one_letter_code
_entity_poly.pdbx_strand_id
1 'polypeptide(L)'
;MRAGGACGGFAKARAAPDHASLVLPVIAEVLLACGDEAEPGAAIAPEPCRAQVVYEQATVSQATEQDVRVALLDAAERLAPGLGESERAAELTAALRSAQASAAPDAACRVIRAARSALGALPDAPESLPDRAAIQHVLDVAETYYALAR
;
A
#
# COMPACT_ATOMS: atom_id res chain seq x y z
N MET A 1 -28.51 30.98 10.09
CA MET A 1 -29.98 30.79 10.16
C MET A 1 -30.27 29.30 9.97
N ARG A 2 -31.29 28.82 10.68
CA ARG A 2 -31.73 27.42 10.92
C ARG A 2 -31.70 26.43 9.73
N ALA A 3 -31.33 25.18 10.03
CA ALA A 3 -32.16 23.97 9.90
C ALA A 3 -31.54 22.91 10.85
N GLY A 4 -32.21 22.28 11.81
CA GLY A 4 -33.62 21.97 11.94
C GLY A 4 -33.90 20.56 11.40
N GLY A 5 -33.46 19.51 12.11
CA GLY A 5 -33.74 18.12 11.76
C GLY A 5 -33.85 17.26 13.02
N ALA A 6 -35.07 16.84 13.34
CA ALA A 6 -35.44 16.12 14.54
C ALA A 6 -35.48 14.60 14.30
N CYS A 7 -34.97 13.84 15.27
CA CYS A 7 -35.45 12.50 15.64
C CYS A 7 -35.47 12.52 17.18
N GLY A 8 -36.63 12.58 17.86
CA GLY A 8 -37.65 11.53 17.82
C GLY A 8 -37.38 10.60 19.00
N GLY A 9 -37.87 10.97 20.18
CA GLY A 9 -37.53 10.30 21.44
C GLY A 9 -38.33 9.02 21.72
N PHE A 10 -37.85 8.24 22.68
CA PHE A 10 -38.68 7.52 23.65
C PHE A 10 -37.94 7.46 24.99
N ALA A 11 -38.58 8.00 26.02
CA ALA A 11 -38.17 7.88 27.41
C ALA A 11 -38.58 6.51 27.95
N LYS A 12 -37.72 5.85 28.75
CA LYS A 12 -38.21 4.96 29.80
C LYS A 12 -37.30 4.97 31.03
N ALA A 13 -37.88 5.60 32.06
CA ALA A 13 -37.81 5.34 33.50
C ALA A 13 -36.46 5.26 34.23
N ARG A 14 -36.34 6.21 35.17
CA ARG A 14 -35.42 6.27 36.32
C ARG A 14 -35.48 5.02 37.21
N ALA A 15 -34.33 4.60 37.71
CA ALA A 15 -34.13 4.22 39.10
C ALA A 15 -32.70 4.60 39.51
N ALA A 16 -32.58 5.40 40.56
CA ALA A 16 -31.38 5.75 41.31
C ALA A 16 -31.78 5.71 42.80
N PRO A 17 -30.87 5.84 43.78
CA PRO A 17 -29.43 5.59 43.79
C PRO A 17 -29.06 4.60 44.93
N ASP A 18 -27.80 4.14 45.00
CA ASP A 18 -27.14 4.01 46.30
C ASP A 18 -25.61 3.99 46.13
N HIS A 19 -24.93 4.54 47.12
CA HIS A 19 -23.64 5.21 47.06
C HIS A 19 -22.41 4.30 46.95
N ALA A 20 -21.36 4.72 46.22
CA ALA A 20 -19.97 4.89 46.69
C ALA A 20 -18.90 4.72 45.57
N SER A 21 -18.01 5.72 45.47
CA SER A 21 -16.63 5.71 44.93
C SER A 21 -16.39 5.13 43.52
N LEU A 22 -16.27 5.94 42.45
CA LEU A 22 -15.00 6.61 42.01
C LEU A 22 -13.78 5.74 42.38
N VAL A 23 -13.10 5.03 41.46
CA VAL A 23 -12.26 5.55 40.36
C VAL A 23 -12.08 4.47 39.27
N LEU A 24 -12.05 4.93 38.02
CA LEU A 24 -12.03 4.25 36.72
C LEU A 24 -11.07 3.05 36.56
N PRO A 25 -11.51 1.94 35.93
CA PRO A 25 -10.66 1.12 35.07
C PRO A 25 -10.68 1.70 33.64
N VAL A 26 -9.52 2.07 33.10
CA VAL A 26 -9.38 2.43 31.68
C VAL A 26 -9.45 1.14 30.86
N ILE A 27 -10.67 0.74 30.52
CA ILE A 27 -10.96 -0.23 29.46
C ILE A 27 -11.27 0.62 28.21
N ALA A 28 -10.33 0.70 27.28
CA ALA A 28 -10.58 1.25 25.95
C ALA A 28 -10.92 0.09 25.01
N GLU A 29 -12.17 -0.34 25.04
CA GLU A 29 -12.76 -1.11 23.95
C GLU A 29 -13.03 -0.19 22.75
N VAL A 30 -12.47 -0.62 21.63
CA VAL A 30 -13.05 -0.65 20.29
C VAL A 30 -14.48 -0.08 20.19
N LEU A 31 -14.61 1.10 19.58
CA LEU A 31 -15.80 1.51 18.85
C LEU A 31 -15.38 1.98 17.46
N LEU A 32 -15.60 1.10 16.47
CA LEU A 32 -15.87 1.50 15.10
C LEU A 32 -17.11 2.39 15.08
N ALA A 33 -17.00 3.60 14.52
CA ALA A 33 -17.68 3.99 13.26
C ALA A 33 -18.09 5.48 13.24
N CYS A 34 -17.87 6.08 12.06
CA CYS A 34 -18.45 7.31 11.52
C CYS A 34 -17.98 8.66 12.08
N GLY A 35 -16.87 9.13 11.51
CA GLY A 35 -16.53 10.55 11.40
C GLY A 35 -15.89 10.79 10.03
N ASP A 36 -16.71 11.04 9.02
CA ASP A 36 -16.34 11.54 7.71
C ASP A 36 -15.86 12.99 7.87
N GLU A 37 -14.60 13.17 8.29
CA GLU A 37 -13.85 14.42 8.11
C GLU A 37 -12.48 14.04 7.56
N ALA A 38 -12.45 13.66 6.28
CA ALA A 38 -11.22 13.58 5.52
C ALA A 38 -10.61 15.00 5.46
N GLU A 39 -9.70 15.31 6.38
CA GLU A 39 -8.83 16.47 6.25
C GLU A 39 -8.12 16.40 4.88
N PRO A 40 -8.29 17.41 4.01
CA PRO A 40 -7.57 17.47 2.75
C PRO A 40 -6.14 17.89 3.05
N GLY A 41 -5.31 16.95 3.47
CA GLY A 41 -3.93 17.26 3.87
C GLY A 41 -3.23 16.25 4.76
N ALA A 42 -3.89 15.16 5.19
CA ALA A 42 -3.17 14.02 5.75
C ALA A 42 -2.27 13.44 4.65
N ALA A 43 -1.05 13.97 4.55
CA ALA A 43 0.02 13.39 3.77
C ALA A 43 0.03 11.92 4.13
N ILE A 44 -0.34 11.06 3.17
CA ILE A 44 -0.20 9.62 3.29
C ILE A 44 1.25 9.43 3.71
N ALA A 45 1.49 9.14 4.99
CA ALA A 45 2.83 8.93 5.49
C ALA A 45 3.42 7.86 4.58
N PRO A 46 4.59 8.12 3.96
CA PRO A 46 5.16 7.19 2.99
C PRO A 46 5.23 5.83 3.68
N GLU A 47 4.40 4.89 3.22
CA GLU A 47 4.31 3.60 3.85
C GLU A 47 5.70 2.97 3.73
N PRO A 48 6.37 2.63 4.84
CA PRO A 48 7.76 2.21 4.79
C PRO A 48 7.84 0.96 3.92
N CYS A 49 8.72 1.00 2.93
CA CYS A 49 9.05 -0.15 2.09
C CYS A 49 9.28 -1.41 2.95
N ARG A 50 8.38 -2.39 2.86
CA ARG A 50 8.59 -3.71 3.47
C ARG A 50 9.10 -4.65 2.39
N ALA A 51 10.35 -4.42 1.99
CA ALA A 51 11.05 -5.30 1.07
C ALA A 51 11.65 -6.48 1.85
N GLN A 52 11.45 -7.69 1.36
CA GLN A 52 12.06 -8.92 1.87
C GLN A 52 13.33 -9.26 1.11
N VAL A 53 14.33 -9.80 1.83
CA VAL A 53 15.54 -10.35 1.23
C VAL A 53 15.19 -11.70 0.61
N VAL A 54 15.22 -11.77 -0.73
CA VAL A 54 14.92 -13.00 -1.49
C VAL A 54 16.21 -13.71 -1.91
N TYR A 55 17.25 -12.94 -2.24
CA TYR A 55 18.58 -13.45 -2.60
C TYR A 55 19.62 -13.15 -1.53
N GLU A 56 20.73 -13.90 -1.52
CA GLU A 56 21.89 -13.54 -0.72
C GLU A 56 22.49 -12.21 -1.17
N GLN A 57 23.05 -11.45 -0.22
CA GLN A 57 23.63 -10.13 -0.48
C GLN A 57 24.68 -10.15 -1.61
N ALA A 58 25.45 -11.23 -1.74
CA ALA A 58 26.45 -11.40 -2.79
C ALA A 58 25.86 -11.39 -4.22
N THR A 59 24.57 -11.72 -4.37
CA THR A 59 23.86 -11.70 -5.66
C THR A 59 23.56 -10.28 -6.14
N VAL A 60 23.37 -9.34 -5.22
CA VAL A 60 23.01 -7.95 -5.55
C VAL A 60 24.13 -6.94 -5.27
N SER A 61 25.23 -7.37 -4.65
CA SER A 61 26.32 -6.50 -4.22
C SER A 61 27.09 -5.80 -5.36
N GLN A 62 26.95 -6.28 -6.59
CA GLN A 62 27.57 -5.66 -7.77
C GLN A 62 26.61 -4.71 -8.53
N ALA A 63 25.32 -4.72 -8.19
CA ALA A 63 24.34 -3.86 -8.85
C ALA A 63 24.34 -2.46 -8.24
N THR A 64 24.28 -1.42 -9.07
CA THR A 64 24.07 -0.05 -8.59
C THR A 64 22.58 0.22 -8.38
N GLU A 65 22.24 1.18 -7.51
CA GLU A 65 20.84 1.61 -7.33
C GLU A 65 20.19 2.01 -8.65
N GLN A 66 20.95 2.68 -9.52
CA GLN A 66 20.45 3.12 -10.81
C GLN A 66 20.12 1.92 -11.71
N ASP A 67 20.98 0.90 -11.76
CA ASP A 67 20.74 -0.31 -12.56
C ASP A 67 19.48 -1.05 -12.07
N VAL A 68 19.37 -1.23 -10.75
CA VAL A 68 18.22 -1.88 -10.13
C VAL A 68 16.94 -1.10 -10.40
N ARG A 69 16.98 0.23 -10.28
CA ARG A 69 15.82 1.09 -10.53
C ARG A 69 15.39 1.03 -11.99
N VAL A 70 16.33 1.09 -12.94
CA VAL A 70 16.02 1.01 -14.37
C VAL A 70 15.40 -0.35 -14.70
N ALA A 71 15.98 -1.45 -14.20
CA ALA A 71 15.44 -2.78 -14.42
C ALA A 71 14.03 -2.93 -13.81
N LEU A 72 13.80 -2.41 -12.60
CA LEU A 72 12.50 -2.40 -11.94
C LEU A 72 11.44 -1.66 -12.77
N LEU A 73 11.77 -0.47 -13.28
CA LEU A 73 10.84 0.33 -14.09
C LEU A 73 10.53 -0.37 -15.41
N ASP A 74 11.53 -0.90 -16.12
CA ASP A 74 11.33 -1.66 -17.36
C ASP A 74 10.46 -2.91 -17.13
N ALA A 75 10.70 -3.67 -16.05
CA ALA A 75 9.88 -4.82 -15.70
C ALA A 75 8.43 -4.43 -15.38
N ALA A 76 8.23 -3.33 -14.65
CA ALA A 76 6.89 -2.81 -14.35
C ALA A 76 6.17 -2.29 -15.60
N GLU A 77 6.86 -1.60 -16.51
CA GLU A 77 6.29 -1.13 -17.77
C GLU A 77 5.83 -2.27 -18.67
N ARG A 78 6.56 -3.39 -18.70
CA ARG A 78 6.18 -4.60 -19.45
C ARG A 78 4.91 -5.27 -18.95
N LEU A 79 4.49 -5.01 -17.70
CA LEU A 79 3.23 -5.53 -17.15
C LEU A 79 2.01 -4.74 -17.63
N ALA A 80 2.16 -3.44 -17.91
CA ALA A 80 1.04 -2.55 -18.20
C ALA A 80 0.13 -3.04 -19.35
N PRO A 81 0.65 -3.55 -20.51
CA PRO A 81 -0.19 -4.04 -21.59
C PRO A 81 -1.04 -5.26 -21.22
N GLY A 82 -0.54 -6.12 -20.33
CA GLY A 82 -1.23 -7.36 -19.95
C GLY A 82 -2.42 -7.14 -19.00
N LEU A 83 -2.49 -5.98 -18.34
CA LEU A 83 -3.49 -5.69 -17.31
C LEU A 83 -4.78 -5.06 -17.85
N GLY A 84 -4.76 -4.54 -19.07
CA GLY A 84 -5.87 -3.77 -19.66
C GLY A 84 -6.31 -2.59 -18.78
N GLU A 85 -7.58 -2.20 -18.92
CA GLU A 85 -8.22 -1.16 -18.10
C GLU A 85 -8.68 -1.73 -16.75
N SER A 86 -7.73 -2.06 -15.87
CA SER A 86 -8.01 -2.56 -14.52
C SER A 86 -7.53 -1.59 -13.44
N GLU A 87 -8.10 -1.69 -12.24
CA GLU A 87 -7.65 -0.94 -11.06
C GLU A 87 -6.15 -1.15 -10.81
N ARG A 88 -5.66 -2.37 -11.01
CA ARG A 88 -4.23 -2.73 -10.88
C ARG A 88 -3.36 -2.04 -11.94
N ALA A 89 -3.87 -1.85 -13.15
CA ALA A 89 -3.15 -1.08 -14.18
C ALA A 89 -3.04 0.40 -13.78
N ALA A 90 -4.10 0.97 -13.21
CA ALA A 90 -4.10 2.34 -12.72
C ALA A 90 -3.12 2.53 -11.54
N GLU A 91 -3.11 1.60 -10.58
CA GLU A 91 -2.15 1.58 -9.47
C GLU A 91 -0.70 1.49 -9.96
N LEU A 92 -0.42 0.58 -10.89
CA LEU A 92 0.91 0.40 -11.48
C LEU A 92 1.38 1.67 -12.21
N THR A 93 0.49 2.28 -12.99
CA THR A 93 0.78 3.53 -13.72
C THR A 93 1.04 4.68 -12.74
N ALA A 94 0.27 4.78 -11.65
CA ALA A 94 0.49 5.79 -10.62
C ALA A 94 1.83 5.59 -9.90
N ALA A 95 2.19 4.35 -9.59
CA ALA A 95 3.48 4.01 -8.99
C ALA A 95 4.65 4.34 -9.92
N LEU A 96 4.57 3.98 -11.20
CA LEU A 96 5.56 4.32 -12.23
C LEU A 96 5.75 5.84 -12.34
N ARG A 97 4.66 6.60 -12.44
CA ARG A 97 4.72 8.07 -12.48
C ARG A 97 5.40 8.65 -11.23
N SER A 98 5.09 8.10 -10.05
CA SER A 98 5.72 8.52 -8.79
C SER A 98 7.23 8.25 -8.78
N ALA A 99 7.68 7.10 -9.31
CA ALA A 99 9.09 6.73 -9.33
C ALA A 99 9.89 7.46 -10.42
N GLN A 100 9.23 7.87 -11.51
CA GLN A 100 9.85 8.76 -12.51
C GLN A 100 10.01 10.19 -11.98
N ALA A 101 9.08 10.65 -11.13
CA ALA A 101 9.13 11.98 -10.52
C ALA A 101 10.13 12.07 -9.35
N SER A 102 10.53 10.95 -8.75
CA SER A 102 11.40 10.92 -7.58
C SER A 102 12.23 9.63 -7.51
N ALA A 103 13.53 9.78 -7.28
CA ALA A 103 14.43 8.67 -6.99
C ALA A 103 14.35 8.17 -5.53
N ALA A 104 13.34 8.59 -4.76
CA ALA A 104 13.19 8.17 -3.37
C ALA A 104 13.01 6.63 -3.27
N PRO A 105 13.64 5.97 -2.28
CA PRO A 105 13.51 4.51 -2.09
C PRO A 105 12.05 4.06 -1.94
N ASP A 106 11.22 4.87 -1.28
CA ASP A 106 9.80 4.57 -1.09
C ASP A 106 9.02 4.56 -2.41
N ALA A 107 9.45 5.32 -3.43
CA ALA A 107 8.83 5.29 -4.74
C ALA A 107 9.13 3.97 -5.47
N ALA A 108 10.37 3.47 -5.39
CA ALA A 108 10.73 2.17 -5.93
C ALA A 108 9.92 1.04 -5.26
N CYS A 109 9.73 1.11 -3.96
CA CYS A 109 8.97 0.10 -3.23
C CYS A 109 7.47 0.11 -3.54
N ARG A 110 6.89 1.29 -3.82
CA ARG A 110 5.52 1.36 -4.38
C ARG A 110 5.44 0.67 -5.73
N VAL A 111 6.44 0.83 -6.59
CA VAL A 111 6.51 0.12 -7.89
C VAL A 111 6.61 -1.39 -7.69
N ILE A 112 7.48 -1.88 -6.80
CA ILE A 112 7.62 -3.32 -6.51
C ILE A 112 6.27 -3.92 -6.07
N ARG A 113 5.56 -3.25 -5.15
CA ARG A 113 4.26 -3.72 -4.65
C ARG A 113 3.21 -3.77 -5.75
N ALA A 114 3.07 -2.67 -6.51
CA ALA A 114 2.11 -2.58 -7.60
C ALA A 114 2.42 -3.61 -8.70
N ALA A 115 3.69 -3.77 -9.06
CA ALA A 115 4.14 -4.74 -10.06
C ALA A 115 3.88 -6.19 -9.62
N ARG A 116 4.07 -6.54 -8.35
CA ARG A 116 3.71 -7.88 -7.83
C ARG A 116 2.21 -8.13 -7.85
N SER A 117 1.41 -7.15 -7.45
CA SER A 117 -0.06 -7.24 -7.53
C SER A 117 -0.53 -7.43 -8.98
N ALA A 118 0.03 -6.65 -9.90
CA ALA A 118 -0.21 -6.75 -11.33
C ALA A 118 0.18 -8.13 -11.88
N LEU A 119 1.41 -8.57 -11.63
CA LEU A 119 1.92 -9.86 -12.06
C LEU A 119 1.06 -11.02 -11.56
N GLY A 120 0.58 -10.96 -10.31
CA GLY A 120 -0.32 -11.96 -9.72
C GLY A 120 -1.72 -12.00 -10.34
N ALA A 121 -2.16 -10.92 -11.00
CA ALA A 121 -3.44 -10.85 -11.69
C ALA A 121 -3.37 -11.34 -13.14
N LEU A 122 -2.17 -11.44 -13.72
CA LEU A 122 -1.97 -11.97 -15.07
C LEU A 122 -2.16 -13.50 -15.08
N PRO A 123 -2.93 -14.07 -16.03
CA PRO A 123 -3.15 -15.51 -16.12
C PRO A 123 -1.86 -16.25 -16.47
N ASP A 124 -1.51 -17.32 -15.74
CA ASP A 124 -0.35 -18.18 -16.01
C ASP A 124 -0.51 -19.01 -17.31
N ALA A 125 -0.64 -18.34 -18.45
CA ALA A 125 -0.71 -18.92 -19.78
C ALA A 125 0.61 -18.63 -20.53
N PRO A 126 1.31 -19.67 -21.05
CA PRO A 126 2.66 -19.53 -21.61
C PRO A 126 2.73 -18.72 -22.90
N GLU A 127 1.60 -18.45 -23.57
CA GLU A 127 1.59 -17.91 -24.94
C GLU A 127 1.17 -16.43 -25.05
N SER A 128 0.75 -15.80 -23.95
CA SER A 128 0.16 -14.44 -23.99
C SER A 128 0.71 -13.45 -22.97
N LEU A 129 1.73 -13.81 -22.19
CA LEU A 129 2.23 -12.94 -21.13
C LEU A 129 3.63 -12.38 -21.42
N PRO A 130 3.93 -11.16 -20.92
CA PRO A 130 5.31 -10.71 -20.77
C PRO A 130 6.11 -11.75 -19.96
N ASP A 131 7.42 -11.88 -20.23
CA ASP A 131 8.28 -12.92 -19.64
C ASP A 131 8.19 -12.93 -18.11
N ARG A 132 7.31 -13.79 -17.60
CA ARG A 132 6.84 -13.75 -16.21
C ARG A 132 7.97 -14.07 -15.25
N ALA A 133 8.79 -15.05 -15.60
CA ALA A 133 9.94 -15.48 -14.81
C ALA A 133 11.01 -14.38 -14.78
N ALA A 134 11.28 -13.72 -15.92
CA ALA A 134 12.20 -12.60 -15.95
C ALA A 134 11.70 -11.43 -15.09
N ILE A 135 10.41 -11.09 -15.17
CA ILE A 135 9.82 -10.02 -14.36
C ILE A 135 9.86 -10.38 -12.87
N GLN A 136 9.50 -11.61 -12.49
CA GLN A 136 9.62 -12.10 -11.11
C GLN A 136 11.05 -11.93 -10.60
N HIS A 137 12.03 -12.39 -11.37
CA HIS A 137 13.43 -12.30 -11.00
C HIS A 137 13.87 -10.85 -10.76
N VAL A 138 13.50 -9.92 -11.65
CA VAL A 138 13.81 -8.49 -11.47
C VAL A 138 13.16 -7.92 -10.21
N LEU A 139 11.90 -8.26 -9.93
CA LEU A 139 11.20 -7.80 -8.72
C LEU A 139 11.87 -8.32 -7.45
N ASP A 140 12.33 -9.58 -7.44
CA ASP A 140 13.01 -10.19 -6.30
C ASP A 140 14.41 -9.60 -6.06
N VAL A 141 15.15 -9.30 -7.14
CA VAL A 141 16.44 -8.59 -7.07
C VAL A 141 16.24 -7.18 -6.53
N ALA A 142 15.26 -6.45 -7.06
CA ALA A 142 14.96 -5.09 -6.59
C ALA A 142 14.53 -5.08 -5.13
N GLU A 143 13.68 -6.02 -4.73
CA GLU A 143 13.26 -6.15 -3.33
C GLU A 143 14.45 -6.42 -2.42
N THR A 144 15.31 -7.39 -2.78
CA THR A 144 16.52 -7.69 -2.02
C THR A 144 17.43 -6.47 -1.89
N TYR A 145 17.65 -5.73 -2.99
CA TYR A 145 18.48 -4.53 -2.99
C TYR A 145 17.94 -3.45 -2.05
N TYR A 146 16.65 -3.11 -2.17
CA TYR A 146 16.04 -2.07 -1.32
C TYR A 146 15.82 -2.49 0.14
N ALA A 147 15.77 -3.80 0.42
CA ALA A 147 15.78 -4.32 1.78
C ALA A 147 17.15 -4.14 2.45
N LEU A 148 18.24 -4.35 1.71
CA LEU A 148 19.62 -4.25 2.21
C LEU A 148 20.17 -2.82 2.25
N ALA A 149 19.63 -1.91 1.44
CA ALA A 149 20.05 -0.50 1.39
C ALA A 149 19.52 0.38 2.55
N ARG A 150 18.80 -0.22 3.50
CA ARG A 150 18.23 0.45 4.69
C ARG A 150 19.06 0.19 5.94
#